data_AF-A0A8S2XP08-F1
#
_entry.id   AF-A0A8S2XP08-F1
#
_cell.length_a   1.000
_cell.length_b   1.000
_cell.length_c   1.000
_cell.angle_alpha   90.00
_cell.angle_beta   90.00
_cell.angle_gamma   90.00
#
_symmetry.space_group_name_H-M   'P 1'
#
loop_
_entity.id
_entity.type
_entity.pdbx_description
1 polymer ?
#
loop_
_entity_poly.entity_id
_entity_poly.type
_entity_poly.pdbx_seq_one_letter_code
_entity_poly.pdbx_strand_id
1 'polypeptide(L)'
;PFLRTIFIKLENMLQNSLYVNLLLTGIIARLAYYSQPLLRSLLLNHSLVLETNVKSLFQILSNLKSKLESTSQTFNDFSYLVEQAHDCLYKRETSAKEFEDLQRRTRSKSADPLK
;
A
#
# COMPACT_ATOMS: atom_id res chain seq x y z
N PRO A 1 -17.77 10.79 3.56
CA PRO A 1 -16.64 11.55 4.15
C PRO A 1 -15.34 10.73 4.20
N PHE A 2 -15.34 9.56 4.84
CA PHE A 2 -14.15 8.71 5.00
C PHE A 2 -13.55 8.19 3.67
N LEU A 3 -14.37 7.54 2.83
CA LEU A 3 -13.91 7.01 1.53
C LEU A 3 -13.43 8.12 0.59
N ARG A 4 -14.05 9.29 0.62
CA ARG A 4 -13.63 10.46 -0.16
C ARG A 4 -12.21 10.90 0.22
N THR A 5 -11.90 10.95 1.52
CA THR A 5 -10.55 11.29 2.01
C THR A 5 -9.52 10.23 1.59
N ILE A 6 -9.88 8.94 1.66
CA ILE A 6 -9.03 7.84 1.17
C ILE A 6 -8.73 8.01 -0.32
N PHE A 7 -9.76 8.29 -1.12
CA PHE A 7 -9.64 8.48 -2.56
C PHE A 7 -8.81 9.71 -2.94
N ILE A 8 -8.98 10.83 -2.24
CA ILE A 8 -8.13 12.02 -2.42
C ILE A 8 -6.67 11.71 -2.07
N LYS A 9 -6.43 10.98 -0.98
CA LYS A 9 -5.07 10.55 -0.61
C LYS A 9 -4.48 9.60 -1.65
N LEU A 10 -5.29 8.72 -2.24
CA LEU A 10 -4.86 7.77 -3.26
C LEU A 10 -4.52 8.50 -4.58
N GLU A 11 -5.32 9.48 -4.99
CA GLU A 11 -5.04 10.28 -6.20
C GLU A 11 -3.72 11.07 -6.10
N ASN A 12 -3.25 11.30 -4.86
CA ASN A 12 -2.01 11.99 -4.53
C ASN A 12 -0.93 11.06 -3.96
N MET A 13 -0.96 9.76 -4.30
CA MET A 13 -0.01 8.75 -3.79
C MET A 13 1.46 9.15 -4.03
N LEU A 14 1.78 9.82 -5.14
CA LEU A 14 3.14 10.26 -5.47
C LEU A 14 3.69 11.36 -4.53
N GLN A 15 2.82 12.10 -3.85
CA GLN A 15 3.17 13.18 -2.93
C GLN A 15 3.16 12.74 -1.46
N ASN A 16 2.60 11.57 -1.18
CA ASN A 16 2.54 11.01 0.16
C ASN A 16 3.85 10.30 0.51
N SER A 17 4.14 10.21 1.80
CA SER A 17 5.22 9.34 2.27
C SER A 17 4.92 7.86 2.03
N LEU A 18 5.98 7.06 1.91
CA LEU A 18 5.88 5.61 1.75
C LEU A 18 5.00 4.96 2.84
N TYR A 19 5.13 5.40 4.09
CA TYR A 19 4.33 4.87 5.21
C TYR A 19 2.83 5.12 5.02
N VAL A 20 2.46 6.34 4.63
CA VAL A 20 1.06 6.69 4.37
C VAL A 20 0.51 5.87 3.21
N ASN A 21 1.30 5.68 2.15
CA ASN A 21 0.90 4.87 1.01
C ASN A 21 0.68 3.40 1.36
N LEU A 22 1.55 2.80 2.16
CA LEU A 22 1.40 1.42 2.64
C LEU A 22 0.16 1.24 3.52
N LEU A 23 -0.12 2.18 4.42
CA LEU A 23 -1.35 2.15 5.22
C LEU A 23 -2.59 2.30 4.34
N LEU A 24 -2.55 3.22 3.39
CA LEU A 24 -3.68 3.50 2.51
C LEU A 24 -4.01 2.29 1.63
N THR A 25 -2.99 1.65 1.03
CA THR A 25 -3.18 0.42 0.24
C THR A 25 -3.67 -0.73 1.12
N GLY A 26 -3.17 -0.85 2.36
CA GLY A 26 -3.66 -1.84 3.32
C GLY A 26 -5.13 -1.63 3.70
N ILE A 27 -5.55 -0.39 3.93
CA ILE A 27 -6.97 -0.06 4.20
C ILE A 27 -7.83 -0.38 2.98
N ILE A 28 -7.41 0.03 1.78
CA ILE A 28 -8.15 -0.25 0.54
C ILE A 28 -8.24 -1.76 0.29
N ALA A 29 -7.16 -2.51 0.50
CA ALA A 29 -7.15 -3.96 0.35
C ALA A 29 -8.14 -4.64 1.31
N ARG A 30 -8.17 -4.19 2.58
CA ARG A 30 -9.15 -4.68 3.56
C ARG A 30 -10.58 -4.30 3.17
N LEU A 31 -10.81 -3.06 2.72
CA LEU A 31 -12.11 -2.60 2.21
C LEU A 31 -12.56 -3.46 1.02
N ALA A 32 -11.67 -3.79 0.10
CA ALA A 32 -11.96 -4.69 -1.02
C ALA A 32 -12.22 -6.14 -0.59
N TYR A 33 -11.63 -6.56 0.53
CA TYR A 33 -11.84 -7.88 1.12
C TYR A 33 -13.18 -7.99 1.89
N TYR A 34 -13.73 -6.86 2.38
CA TYR A 34 -15.04 -6.89 3.04
C TYR A 34 -16.14 -7.26 2.04
N SER A 35 -16.90 -8.30 2.38
CA SER A 35 -17.96 -8.93 1.57
C SER A 35 -19.26 -8.12 1.45
N GLN A 36 -19.22 -6.80 1.70
CA GLN A 36 -20.41 -5.96 1.51
C GLN A 36 -20.65 -5.72 0.01
N PRO A 37 -21.80 -6.14 -0.56
CA PRO A 37 -22.06 -6.03 -1.99
C PRO A 37 -22.03 -4.59 -2.50
N LEU A 38 -22.41 -3.61 -1.67
CA LEU A 38 -22.35 -2.17 -1.99
C LEU A 38 -20.94 -1.59 -2.02
N LEU A 39 -20.05 -2.07 -1.13
CA LEU A 39 -18.66 -1.62 -1.10
C LEU A 39 -17.89 -2.25 -2.27
N ARG A 40 -18.15 -3.54 -2.52
CA ARG A 40 -17.64 -4.25 -3.68
C ARG A 40 -18.09 -3.57 -4.97
N SER A 41 -19.36 -3.18 -5.07
CA SER A 41 -19.86 -2.50 -6.26
C SER A 41 -19.34 -1.06 -6.39
N LEU A 42 -19.13 -0.32 -5.29
CA LEU A 42 -18.49 1.00 -5.31
C LEU A 42 -17.00 0.92 -5.75
N LEU A 43 -16.31 -0.16 -5.40
CA LEU A 43 -14.90 -0.37 -5.72
C LEU A 43 -14.69 -1.02 -7.10
N LEU A 44 -15.60 -1.91 -7.54
CA LEU A 44 -15.45 -2.76 -8.73
C LEU A 44 -16.47 -2.51 -9.85
N ASN A 45 -17.57 -1.78 -9.61
CA ASN A 45 -18.62 -1.62 -10.61
C ASN A 45 -18.51 -0.26 -11.32
N HIS A 46 -18.23 -0.30 -12.62
CA HIS A 46 -18.20 0.86 -13.52
C HIS A 46 -19.61 1.41 -13.83
N SER A 47 -20.67 0.64 -13.58
CA SER A 47 -22.04 0.92 -14.08
C SER A 47 -23.04 1.38 -13.02
N LEU A 48 -22.63 1.52 -11.76
CA LEU A 48 -23.53 2.10 -10.77
C LEU A 48 -23.65 3.60 -11.03
N VAL A 49 -24.87 4.05 -11.31
CA VAL A 49 -25.32 5.44 -11.27
C VAL A 49 -25.24 5.94 -9.81
N LEU A 50 -24.03 5.93 -9.26
CA LEU A 50 -23.67 6.82 -8.17
C LEU A 50 -23.62 8.20 -8.82
N GLU A 51 -24.38 9.13 -8.25
CA GLU A 51 -24.43 10.54 -8.65
C GLU A 51 -23.11 11.01 -9.27
N THR A 52 -23.21 11.70 -10.40
CA THR A 52 -22.22 12.05 -11.43
C THR A 52 -20.93 12.78 -10.97
N ASN A 53 -20.53 12.66 -9.70
CA ASN A 53 -19.48 13.46 -9.09
C ASN A 53 -18.47 12.67 -8.23
N VAL A 54 -18.56 11.33 -8.18
CA VAL A 54 -17.60 10.50 -7.41
C VAL A 54 -16.83 9.56 -8.33
N LYS A 55 -15.53 9.83 -8.53
CA LYS A 55 -14.62 8.95 -9.28
C LYS A 55 -14.59 7.57 -8.62
N SER A 56 -14.72 6.50 -9.41
CA SER A 56 -14.57 5.14 -8.90
C SER A 56 -13.11 4.85 -8.52
N LEU A 57 -12.87 3.86 -7.66
CA LEU A 57 -11.51 3.43 -7.32
C LEU A 57 -10.71 3.08 -8.59
N PHE A 58 -11.35 2.41 -9.55
CA PHE A 58 -10.74 2.08 -10.84
C PHE A 58 -10.26 3.32 -11.58
N GLN A 59 -11.09 4.36 -11.70
CA GLN A 59 -10.71 5.62 -12.35
C GLN A 59 -9.54 6.31 -11.63
N ILE A 60 -9.51 6.29 -10.30
CA ILE A 60 -8.41 6.86 -9.52
C ILE A 60 -7.11 6.09 -9.77
N LEU A 61 -7.17 4.76 -9.83
CA LEU A 61 -6.02 3.92 -10.13
C LEU A 61 -5.54 4.10 -11.57
N SER A 62 -6.44 4.22 -12.55
CA SER A 62 -6.08 4.53 -13.94
C SER A 62 -5.38 5.87 -14.03
N ASN A 63 -5.89 6.90 -13.37
CA ASN A 63 -5.24 8.21 -13.33
C ASN A 63 -3.88 8.16 -12.63
N LEU A 64 -3.77 7.40 -11.53
CA LEU A 64 -2.50 7.20 -10.84
C LEU A 64 -1.47 6.54 -11.76
N LYS A 65 -1.88 5.49 -12.50
CA LYS A 65 -1.02 4.81 -13.48
C LYS A 65 -0.48 5.80 -14.51
N SER A 66 -1.35 6.60 -15.14
CA SER A 66 -0.90 7.59 -16.12
C SER A 66 0.04 8.63 -15.51
N LYS A 67 -0.24 9.13 -14.30
CA LYS A 67 0.68 10.04 -13.59
C LYS A 67 2.03 9.38 -13.32
N LEU A 68 2.05 8.10 -12.95
CA LEU A 68 3.28 7.35 -12.69
C LEU A 68 4.08 7.15 -13.98
N GLU A 69 3.42 6.82 -15.10
CA GLU A 69 4.07 6.71 -16.42
C GLU A 69 4.72 8.03 -16.83
N SER A 70 3.99 9.15 -16.71
CA SER A 70 4.56 10.48 -17.00
C SER A 70 5.72 10.85 -16.07
N THR A 71 5.61 10.48 -14.79
CA THR A 71 6.66 10.74 -13.80
C THR A 71 7.89 9.89 -14.07
N SER A 72 7.70 8.63 -14.45
CA SER A 72 8.78 7.70 -14.81
C SER A 72 9.59 8.21 -16.01
N GLN A 73 8.91 8.79 -17.01
CA GLN A 73 9.56 9.42 -18.17
C GLN A 73 10.40 10.66 -17.81
N THR A 74 10.17 11.27 -16.65
CA THR A 74 10.94 12.43 -16.17
C THR A 74 12.29 12.01 -15.57
N PHE A 75 12.43 10.75 -15.16
CA PHE A 75 13.65 10.22 -14.53
C PHE A 75 14.45 9.36 -15.52
N ASN A 76 15.64 9.83 -15.91
CA ASN A 76 16.53 9.08 -16.79
C ASN A 76 16.94 7.71 -16.23
N ASP A 77 17.09 7.61 -14.90
CA ASP A 77 17.55 6.40 -14.21
C ASP A 77 16.42 5.68 -13.46
N PHE A 78 15.17 5.77 -13.95
CA PHE A 78 14.01 5.20 -13.26
C PHE A 78 14.19 3.71 -12.93
N SER A 79 14.73 2.91 -13.86
CA SER A 79 14.98 1.48 -13.65
C SER A 79 15.92 1.21 -12.47
N TYR A 80 16.99 2.01 -12.34
CA TYR A 80 17.94 1.90 -11.24
C TYR A 80 17.34 2.36 -9.91
N LEU A 81 16.51 3.40 -9.92
CA LEU A 81 15.78 3.85 -8.73
C LEU A 81 14.79 2.78 -8.23
N VAL A 82 14.16 2.05 -9.14
CA VAL A 82 13.27 0.92 -8.80
C VAL A 82 14.06 -0.20 -8.12
N GLU A 83 15.24 -0.54 -8.65
CA GLU A 83 16.12 -1.54 -8.06
C GLU A 83 16.60 -1.14 -6.66
N GLN A 84 17.04 0.11 -6.48
CA GLN A 84 17.39 0.62 -5.16
C GLN A 84 16.21 0.61 -4.17
N ALA A 85 15.01 0.96 -4.64
CA ALA A 85 13.81 0.91 -3.81
C ALA A 85 13.49 -0.54 -3.38
N HIS A 86 13.63 -1.49 -4.30
CA HIS A 86 13.47 -2.91 -4.01
C HIS A 86 14.45 -3.37 -2.92
N ASP A 87 15.74 -3.08 -3.07
CA ASP A 87 16.77 -3.47 -2.10
C ASP A 87 16.55 -2.84 -0.72
N CYS A 88 16.13 -1.57 -0.69
CA CYS A 88 15.80 -0.88 0.55
C CYS A 88 14.63 -1.56 1.28
N LEU A 89 13.57 -1.90 0.55
CA LEU A 89 12.40 -2.58 1.11
C LEU A 89 12.73 -4.01 1.57
N TYR A 90 13.52 -4.74 0.78
CA TYR A 90 13.97 -6.09 1.10
C TYR A 90 14.79 -6.11 2.39
N LYS A 91 15.82 -5.25 2.48
CA LYS A 91 16.66 -5.11 3.68
C LYS A 91 15.85 -4.76 4.92
N ARG A 92 14.83 -3.90 4.77
CA ARG A 92 13.93 -3.55 5.86
C ARG A 92 13.15 -4.76 6.37
N GLU A 93 12.65 -5.61 5.48
CA GLU A 93 11.91 -6.81 5.87
C GLU A 93 12.83 -7.87 6.49
N THR A 94 14.01 -8.12 5.91
CA THR A 94 14.96 -9.11 6.43
C THR A 94 15.48 -8.71 7.81
N SER A 95 15.84 -7.44 8.02
CA SER A 95 16.31 -6.94 9.32
C SER A 95 15.24 -7.09 10.41
N ALA A 96 13.96 -6.91 10.06
CA ALA A 96 12.86 -7.12 10.99
C ALA A 96 12.71 -8.59 11.40
N LYS A 97 12.83 -9.52 10.43
CA LYS A 97 12.78 -10.97 10.69
C LYS A 97 13.96 -11.45 11.52
N GLU A 98 15.18 -10.99 11.21
CA GLU A 98 16.39 -11.31 11.97
C GLU A 98 16.28 -10.85 13.43
N PHE A 99 15.73 -9.65 13.64
CA PHE A 99 15.48 -9.14 14.99
C PHE A 99 14.45 -9.99 15.75
N GLU A 100 13.35 -10.39 15.11
CA GLU A 100 12.38 -11.31 15.73
C GLU A 100 12.99 -12.68 16.07
N ASP A 101 13.81 -13.25 15.18
CA ASP A 101 14.45 -14.54 15.41
C ASP A 101 15.48 -14.48 16.55
N LEU A 102 16.21 -13.36 16.69
CA LEU A 102 17.07 -13.11 17.85
C LEU A 102 16.26 -13.02 19.15
N GLN A 103 15.11 -12.34 19.13
CA GLN A 103 14.23 -12.26 20.30
C GLN A 103 13.68 -13.64 20.71
N ARG A 104 13.33 -14.50 19.73
CA ARG A 104 12.91 -15.87 20.03
C ARG A 104 14.05 -16.70 20.64
N ARG A 105 15.27 -16.58 20.13
CA ARG A 105 16.47 -17.28 20.67
C ARG A 105 16.89 -16.80 22.06
N THR A 106 16.71 -15.52 22.37
CA THR A 106 17.02 -14.98 23.71
C THR A 106 15.94 -15.36 24.73
N ARG A 107 14.66 -15.42 24.33
CA ARG A 107 13.57 -15.93 25.18
C ARG A 107 13.70 -17.43 25.49
N SER A 108 14.12 -18.26 24.54
CA SER A 108 14.30 -19.70 24.78
C SER A 108 15.46 -20.02 25.71
N LYS A 109 16.53 -19.22 25.72
CA LYS A 109 17.67 -19.38 26.64
C LYS A 109 17.37 -18.98 28.08
N SER A 110 16.33 -18.19 28.32
CA SER A 110 15.94 -17.75 29.67
C SER A 110 14.97 -18.72 30.38
N ALA A 111 14.54 -19.79 29.71
CA ALA A 111 13.56 -20.74 30.24
C ALA A 111 14.17 -21.94 31.00
N ASP A 112 15.51 -22.07 31.03
CA ASP A 112 16.20 -23.06 31.87
C ASP A 112 17.06 -22.37 32.94
N PRO A 113 16.50 -22.11 34.13
CA PRO A 113 17.28 -22.08 35.36
C PRO A 113 16.79 -23.21 36.26
N LEU A 114 17.50 -24.34 36.27
CA LEU A 114 17.74 -25.19 37.45
C LEU A 114 18.38 -26.52 37.01
N LYS A 115 19.70 -26.56 37.07
CA LYS A 115 20.41 -27.71 37.64
C LYS A 115 21.64 -27.25 38.38
#